data_AF-A0A7V5N4N5-F1
#
_entry.id   AF-A0A7V5N4N5-F1
#
_cell.length_a   1.000
_cell.length_b   1.000
_cell.length_c   1.000
_cell.angle_alpha   90.00
_cell.angle_beta   90.00
_cell.angle_gamma   90.00
#
_symmetry.space_group_name_H-M   'P 1'
#
loop_
_entity.id
_entity.type
_entity.pdbx_description
1 polymer ?
#
loop_
_entity_poly.entity_id
_entity_poly.type
_entity_poly.pdbx_seq_one_letter_code
_entity_poly.pdbx_strand_id
1 'polypeptide(L)'
;MGNVWLTITNNAQFGTGWIGSITDPVTGQVAPSCMFPANSNINYLYVGGFWIGAVVGRDTLVSIGIDDFYQVIEFWPDPAPRGQISRSSIRTSSPYYSDNAKSELDIHVIYTDTVTKPTLVVSDLTDGRPHIPLNIEVTQRSYAWSYEYAEDFVLFDYSIKNIGQKSLENVYMAVYVDGDVHHESMFGPEGYGEDICGFRRTFPSTGICKYMDTINIAYITDNDGDPNPETHEITSGSANGIAGIRVVRTPSDSLRYSFNWWATDYGSAARDFGPRKKGTDEHPFRDMGGVLGTPYGDRNK
;
A
#
# COMPACT_ATOMS: atom_id res chain seq x y z
N MET A 1 -2.83 -13.85 17.65
CA MET A 1 -2.57 -13.17 16.36
C MET A 1 -2.61 -11.68 16.65
N GLY A 2 -1.93 -10.87 15.84
CA GLY A 2 -1.89 -9.42 16.05
C GLY A 2 -3.27 -8.76 15.98
N ASN A 3 -3.33 -7.51 16.42
CA ASN A 3 -4.53 -6.70 16.51
C ASN A 3 -4.81 -5.92 15.21
N VAL A 4 -3.88 -5.92 14.25
CA VAL A 4 -4.11 -5.48 12.87
C VAL A 4 -4.43 -6.69 12.00
N TRP A 5 -5.63 -6.72 11.40
CA TRP A 5 -6.00 -7.74 10.43
C TRP A 5 -5.88 -7.19 9.02
N LEU A 6 -4.90 -7.69 8.26
CA LEU A 6 -4.57 -7.20 6.92
C LEU A 6 -4.48 -8.36 5.93
N THR A 7 -5.20 -8.25 4.81
CA THR A 7 -5.11 -9.21 3.71
C THR A 7 -3.81 -9.00 2.92
N ILE A 8 -3.04 -10.09 2.76
CA ILE A 8 -1.82 -10.14 1.96
C ILE A 8 -2.05 -10.98 0.71
N THR A 9 -1.61 -10.47 -0.43
CA THR A 9 -1.74 -11.13 -1.73
C THR A 9 -0.34 -11.44 -2.30
N ASN A 10 -0.30 -12.12 -3.44
CA ASN A 10 0.93 -12.42 -4.19
C ASN A 10 0.99 -11.70 -5.54
N ASN A 11 0.33 -10.55 -5.70
CA ASN A 11 0.41 -9.69 -6.88
C ASN A 11 0.77 -8.24 -6.51
N ALA A 12 1.59 -8.06 -5.48
CA ALA A 12 2.01 -6.76 -4.94
C ALA A 12 0.86 -5.88 -4.37
N GLN A 13 -0.36 -6.42 -4.25
CA GLN A 13 -1.48 -5.79 -3.56
C GLN A 13 -1.52 -6.21 -2.07
N PHE A 14 -2.01 -5.33 -1.21
CA PHE A 14 -2.50 -5.70 0.12
C PHE A 14 -3.83 -4.99 0.36
N GLY A 15 -4.64 -5.55 1.26
CA GLY A 15 -6.07 -5.25 1.33
C GLY A 15 -6.89 -6.03 0.29
N THR A 16 -8.21 -5.95 0.41
CA THR A 16 -9.14 -6.70 -0.45
C THR A 16 -9.42 -5.95 -1.74
N GLY A 17 -9.60 -4.63 -1.72
CA GLY A 17 -9.72 -3.80 -2.92
C GLY A 17 -10.52 -4.44 -4.04
N TRP A 18 -9.88 -4.52 -5.21
CA TRP A 18 -10.38 -5.16 -6.43
C TRP A 18 -10.52 -6.68 -6.38
N ILE A 19 -9.83 -7.36 -5.46
CA ILE A 19 -10.03 -8.80 -5.24
C ILE A 19 -11.44 -9.04 -4.65
N GLY A 20 -11.97 -8.05 -3.94
CA GLY A 20 -13.28 -8.11 -3.31
C GLY A 20 -13.33 -9.10 -2.15
N SER A 21 -14.53 -9.58 -1.85
CA SER A 21 -14.76 -10.50 -0.74
C SER A 21 -14.13 -11.87 -1.02
N ILE A 22 -13.04 -12.16 -0.30
CA ILE A 22 -12.37 -13.46 -0.30
C ILE A 22 -12.46 -14.12 1.06
N THR A 23 -12.50 -15.45 1.07
CA THR A 23 -12.43 -16.22 2.31
C THR A 23 -10.98 -16.42 2.72
N ASP A 24 -10.63 -16.05 3.95
CA ASP A 24 -9.34 -16.40 4.53
C ASP A 24 -9.24 -17.93 4.65
N PRO A 25 -8.28 -18.58 3.97
CA PRO A 25 -8.15 -20.03 3.98
C PRO A 25 -7.74 -20.60 5.36
N VAL A 26 -7.35 -19.77 6.32
CA VAL A 26 -7.02 -20.20 7.70
C VAL A 26 -8.25 -20.21 8.59
N THR A 27 -8.97 -19.10 8.66
CA THR A 27 -10.13 -18.94 9.56
C THR A 27 -11.44 -19.41 8.95
N GLY A 28 -11.54 -19.47 7.61
CA GLY A 28 -12.79 -19.72 6.90
C GLY A 28 -13.77 -18.54 6.92
N GLN A 29 -13.36 -17.39 7.47
CA GLN A 29 -14.15 -16.16 7.49
C GLN A 29 -13.85 -15.30 6.26
N VAL A 30 -14.68 -14.28 6.01
CA VAL A 30 -14.35 -13.26 5.02
C VAL A 30 -13.10 -12.51 5.51
N ALA A 31 -12.10 -12.38 4.65
CA ALA A 31 -10.88 -11.67 4.98
C ALA A 31 -11.16 -10.15 4.95
N PRO A 32 -10.78 -9.40 6.00
CA PRO A 32 -10.89 -7.95 5.99
C PRO A 32 -9.84 -7.33 5.08
N SER A 33 -10.03 -6.08 4.67
CA SER A 33 -8.99 -5.37 3.93
C SER A 33 -7.83 -4.98 4.86
N CYS A 34 -8.02 -3.96 5.70
CA CYS A 34 -7.17 -3.65 6.85
C CYS A 34 -8.06 -3.19 8.01
N MET A 35 -8.20 -4.01 9.03
CA MET A 35 -9.06 -3.73 10.18
C MET A 35 -8.24 -3.57 11.45
N PHE A 36 -8.54 -2.51 12.20
CA PHE A 36 -7.94 -2.24 13.50
C PHE A 36 -8.92 -1.50 14.44
N PRO A 37 -9.07 -1.88 15.71
CA PRO A 37 -8.62 -3.13 16.29
C PRO A 37 -9.21 -4.35 15.56
N ALA A 38 -8.61 -5.51 15.75
CA ALA A 38 -9.10 -6.76 15.22
C ALA A 38 -10.58 -6.97 15.60
N ASN A 39 -11.41 -7.36 14.63
CA ASN A 39 -12.84 -7.61 14.84
C ASN A 39 -13.65 -6.36 15.25
N SER A 40 -13.18 -5.15 14.93
CA SER A 40 -13.90 -3.89 15.20
C SER A 40 -14.90 -3.50 14.12
N ASN A 41 -14.80 -4.09 12.92
CA ASN A 41 -15.47 -3.62 11.70
C ASN A 41 -15.09 -2.19 11.30
N ILE A 42 -13.97 -1.67 11.78
CA ILE A 42 -13.41 -0.38 11.34
C ILE A 42 -12.28 -0.67 10.36
N ASN A 43 -12.50 -0.27 9.12
CA ASN A 43 -11.55 -0.39 8.03
C ASN A 43 -10.59 0.80 8.02
N TYR A 44 -9.38 0.57 7.56
CA TYR A 44 -8.29 1.57 7.47
C TYR A 44 -7.58 1.54 6.11
N LEU A 45 -8.07 0.73 5.18
CA LEU A 45 -7.49 0.55 3.86
C LEU A 45 -8.51 -0.14 2.96
N TYR A 46 -8.84 0.43 1.82
CA TYR A 46 -9.54 -0.28 0.76
C TYR A 46 -8.56 -1.17 0.02
N VAL A 47 -7.48 -0.55 -0.47
CA VAL A 47 -6.42 -1.26 -1.19
C VAL A 47 -5.11 -0.50 -1.08
N GLY A 48 -4.00 -1.24 -1.02
CA GLY A 48 -2.67 -0.68 -1.20
C GLY A 48 -1.82 -1.54 -2.12
N GLY A 49 -0.78 -0.92 -2.68
CA GLY A 49 0.07 -1.56 -3.68
C GLY A 49 1.53 -1.19 -3.55
N PHE A 50 2.42 -2.16 -3.74
CA PHE A 50 3.84 -1.88 -3.92
C PHE A 50 4.09 -1.41 -5.36
N TRP A 51 4.75 -0.25 -5.49
CA TRP A 51 5.14 0.35 -6.76
C TRP A 51 6.65 0.52 -6.82
N ILE A 52 7.23 0.37 -8.00
CA ILE A 52 8.65 0.61 -8.24
C ILE A 52 8.88 1.19 -9.63
N GLY A 53 9.61 2.29 -9.67
CA GLY A 53 9.99 2.99 -10.91
C GLY A 53 11.50 3.04 -11.07
N ALA A 54 11.98 3.01 -12.31
CA ALA A 54 13.39 3.13 -12.63
C ALA A 54 13.62 3.73 -14.02
N VAL A 55 14.81 4.29 -14.23
CA VAL A 55 15.34 4.62 -15.55
C VAL A 55 16.00 3.38 -16.15
N VAL A 56 15.53 2.97 -17.32
CA VAL A 56 16.02 1.80 -18.05
C VAL A 56 16.56 2.23 -19.41
N GLY A 57 17.86 2.50 -19.46
CA GLY A 57 18.51 3.07 -20.65
C GLY A 57 18.11 4.53 -20.87
N ARG A 58 17.15 4.77 -21.78
CA ARG A 58 16.63 6.14 -22.07
C ARG A 58 15.15 6.30 -21.70
N ASP A 59 14.55 5.26 -21.14
CA ASP A 59 13.13 5.24 -20.80
C ASP A 59 12.94 5.28 -19.29
N THR A 60 11.77 5.74 -18.86
CA THR A 60 11.32 5.67 -17.47
C THR A 60 10.16 4.69 -17.43
N LEU A 61 10.32 3.63 -16.65
CA LEU A 61 9.34 2.56 -16.52
C LEU A 61 8.92 2.44 -15.07
N VAL A 62 7.66 2.11 -14.84
CA VAL A 62 7.10 1.80 -13.53
C VAL A 62 6.46 0.42 -13.59
N SER A 63 6.47 -0.26 -12.45
CA SER A 63 5.71 -1.48 -12.23
C SER A 63 4.83 -1.27 -11.01
N ILE A 64 3.54 -1.51 -11.12
CA ILE A 64 2.57 -1.25 -10.06
C ILE A 64 1.78 -2.51 -9.67
N GLY A 65 1.57 -2.69 -8.37
CA GLY A 65 0.73 -3.75 -7.84
C GLY A 65 -0.76 -3.49 -8.04
N ILE A 66 -1.17 -2.23 -7.88
CA ILE A 66 -2.54 -1.77 -8.13
C ILE A 66 -2.57 -0.24 -8.24
N ASP A 67 -3.50 0.29 -9.01
CA ASP A 67 -4.04 1.65 -8.89
C ASP A 67 -5.58 1.59 -8.79
N ASP A 68 -6.20 2.57 -8.15
CA ASP A 68 -7.67 2.60 -8.01
C ASP A 68 -8.36 2.83 -9.38
N PHE A 69 -7.79 3.69 -10.24
CA PHE A 69 -8.50 4.17 -11.42
C PHE A 69 -8.56 3.19 -12.60
N TYR A 70 -7.44 2.56 -12.97
CA TYR A 70 -7.36 1.74 -14.19
C TYR A 70 -7.15 0.25 -13.92
N GLN A 71 -7.08 -0.13 -12.65
CA GLN A 71 -6.88 -1.52 -12.24
C GLN A 71 -5.60 -2.11 -12.85
N VAL A 72 -4.56 -1.29 -12.94
CA VAL A 72 -3.31 -1.74 -13.53
C VAL A 72 -2.58 -2.61 -12.52
N ILE A 73 -2.48 -3.90 -12.84
CA ILE A 73 -1.79 -4.92 -12.05
C ILE A 73 -0.70 -5.54 -12.92
N GLU A 74 0.55 -5.26 -12.58
CA GLU A 74 1.72 -5.63 -13.40
C GLU A 74 2.57 -6.71 -12.75
N PHE A 75 2.41 -6.91 -11.45
CA PHE A 75 3.05 -7.99 -10.72
C PHE A 75 2.21 -9.26 -10.73
N TRP A 76 2.83 -10.38 -11.10
CA TRP A 76 2.17 -11.68 -11.13
C TRP A 76 3.01 -12.75 -10.44
N PRO A 77 2.36 -13.66 -9.67
CA PRO A 77 3.04 -14.80 -9.10
C PRO A 77 3.35 -15.84 -10.17
N ASP A 78 4.45 -16.58 -9.98
CA ASP A 78 4.69 -17.80 -10.77
C ASP A 78 3.60 -18.85 -10.48
N PRO A 79 3.33 -19.79 -11.42
CA PRO A 79 2.50 -20.94 -11.11
C PRO A 79 2.97 -21.71 -9.87
N ALA A 80 2.02 -22.38 -9.21
CA ALA A 80 2.33 -23.24 -8.08
C ALA A 80 3.41 -24.29 -8.45
N PRO A 81 4.35 -24.60 -7.53
CA PRO A 81 4.34 -24.18 -6.13
C PRO A 81 5.03 -22.83 -5.85
N ARG A 82 5.75 -22.23 -6.81
CA ARG A 82 6.66 -21.12 -6.53
C ARG A 82 5.95 -19.82 -6.14
N GLY A 83 4.88 -19.45 -6.85
CA GLY A 83 4.12 -18.25 -6.51
C GLY A 83 3.03 -18.47 -5.45
N GLN A 84 2.98 -19.64 -4.81
CA GLN A 84 2.03 -19.86 -3.71
C GLN A 84 2.41 -19.04 -2.48
N ILE A 85 1.39 -18.52 -1.80
CA ILE A 85 1.56 -17.90 -0.49
C ILE A 85 1.96 -18.99 0.51
N SER A 86 3.07 -18.78 1.21
CA SER A 86 3.55 -19.69 2.24
C SER A 86 3.58 -19.02 3.61
N ARG A 87 3.54 -19.84 4.66
CA ARG A 87 3.44 -19.37 6.06
C ARG A 87 4.48 -20.04 6.92
N SER A 88 5.00 -19.31 7.90
CA SER A 88 5.82 -19.84 8.97
C SER A 88 5.49 -19.19 10.31
N SER A 89 5.83 -19.85 11.41
CA SER A 89 5.56 -19.36 12.76
C SER A 89 6.68 -19.77 13.72
N ILE A 90 7.00 -18.90 14.68
CA ILE A 90 7.89 -19.23 15.81
C ILE A 90 7.18 -20.08 16.87
N ARG A 91 5.85 -20.23 16.81
CA ARG A 91 5.07 -20.96 17.81
C ARG A 91 5.20 -22.45 17.56
N THR A 92 5.78 -23.19 18.50
CA THR A 92 5.97 -24.66 18.41
C THR A 92 4.66 -25.44 18.32
N SER A 93 3.55 -24.84 18.75
CA SER A 93 2.20 -25.40 18.61
C SER A 93 1.56 -25.17 17.24
N SER A 94 2.15 -24.34 16.37
CA SER A 94 1.63 -24.05 15.04
C SER A 94 1.95 -25.19 14.07
N PRO A 95 1.02 -25.61 13.19
CA PRO A 95 1.35 -26.52 12.09
C PRO A 95 2.35 -25.92 11.09
N TYR A 96 2.59 -24.61 11.16
CA TYR A 96 3.55 -23.88 10.35
C TYR A 96 4.85 -23.55 11.11
N TYR A 97 5.14 -24.26 12.21
CA TYR A 97 6.37 -24.02 12.97
C TYR A 97 7.63 -24.15 12.08
N SER A 98 8.55 -23.20 12.22
CA SER A 98 9.85 -23.25 11.57
C SER A 98 10.92 -22.54 12.41
N ASP A 99 12.10 -23.16 12.54
CA ASP A 99 13.26 -22.53 13.20
C ASP A 99 13.76 -21.26 12.48
N ASN A 100 13.35 -21.08 11.21
CA ASN A 100 13.69 -19.91 10.41
C ASN A 100 12.66 -18.77 10.52
N ALA A 101 11.51 -19.01 11.17
CA ALA A 101 10.46 -18.02 11.32
C ALA A 101 10.93 -16.82 12.17
N LYS A 102 10.32 -15.65 11.95
CA LYS A 102 10.68 -14.41 12.67
C LYS A 102 9.58 -13.90 13.59
N SER A 103 8.33 -14.29 13.33
CA SER A 103 7.17 -13.82 14.07
C SER A 103 6.16 -14.93 14.34
N GLU A 104 5.07 -14.60 15.05
CA GLU A 104 4.01 -15.56 15.32
C GLU A 104 3.23 -15.93 14.05
N LEU A 105 3.21 -15.04 13.05
CA LEU A 105 2.70 -15.29 11.71
C LEU A 105 3.58 -14.57 10.69
N ASP A 106 4.41 -15.35 10.00
CA ASP A 106 5.09 -14.89 8.79
C ASP A 106 4.26 -15.29 7.57
N ILE A 107 4.05 -14.36 6.65
CA ILE A 107 3.50 -14.61 5.32
C ILE A 107 4.60 -14.30 4.29
N HIS A 108 4.92 -15.26 3.43
CA HIS A 108 5.96 -15.11 2.40
C HIS A 108 5.34 -15.27 1.02
N VAL A 109 5.58 -14.28 0.17
CA VAL A 109 5.09 -14.25 -1.21
C VAL A 109 6.21 -13.87 -2.17
N ILE A 110 6.17 -14.43 -3.37
CA ILE A 110 7.09 -14.14 -4.47
C ILE A 110 6.28 -13.83 -5.70
N TYR A 111 6.58 -12.70 -6.34
CA TYR A 111 5.96 -12.27 -7.58
C TYR A 111 6.97 -11.54 -8.45
N THR A 112 6.65 -11.44 -9.74
CA THR A 112 7.54 -10.85 -10.74
C THR A 112 6.81 -9.83 -11.58
N ASP A 113 7.57 -8.85 -12.06
CA ASP A 113 7.16 -8.03 -13.19
C ASP A 113 7.90 -8.52 -14.43
N THR A 114 7.29 -9.47 -15.13
CA THR A 114 7.81 -10.09 -16.37
C THR A 114 6.73 -10.36 -17.41
N VAL A 115 5.46 -10.28 -17.02
CA VAL A 115 4.33 -10.63 -17.87
C VAL A 115 4.08 -9.51 -18.88
N THR A 116 3.87 -9.87 -20.14
CA THR A 116 3.58 -8.92 -21.24
C THR A 116 2.28 -9.24 -21.97
N LYS A 117 1.58 -10.30 -21.54
CA LYS A 117 0.35 -10.75 -22.20
C LYS A 117 -0.78 -9.73 -21.91
N PRO A 118 -1.39 -9.10 -22.92
CA PRO A 118 -2.39 -8.05 -22.71
C PRO A 118 -3.66 -8.47 -21.95
N THR A 119 -3.93 -9.78 -21.85
CA THR A 119 -5.05 -10.31 -21.06
C THR A 119 -4.76 -10.38 -19.56
N LEU A 120 -3.52 -10.13 -19.15
CA LEU A 120 -3.07 -10.15 -17.76
C LEU A 120 -2.53 -8.79 -17.34
N VAL A 121 -1.79 -8.12 -18.23
CA VAL A 121 -1.28 -6.76 -18.01
C VAL A 121 -1.93 -5.84 -19.04
N VAL A 122 -2.93 -5.08 -18.59
CA VAL A 122 -3.69 -4.18 -19.46
C VAL A 122 -2.79 -3.02 -19.89
N SER A 123 -2.94 -2.55 -21.12
CA SER A 123 -2.24 -1.36 -21.58
C SER A 123 -2.86 -0.12 -20.94
N ASP A 124 -2.05 0.71 -20.28
CA ASP A 124 -2.51 2.02 -19.82
C ASP A 124 -2.93 2.86 -21.04
N LEU A 125 -4.20 3.29 -21.05
CA LEU A 125 -4.78 4.06 -22.14
C LEU A 125 -4.10 5.42 -22.33
N THR A 126 -3.43 5.92 -21.29
CA THR A 126 -2.70 7.19 -21.27
C THR A 126 -1.39 7.10 -22.04
N ASP A 127 -0.63 6.02 -21.83
CA ASP A 127 0.64 5.82 -22.54
C ASP A 127 0.43 5.28 -23.95
N GLY A 128 -0.73 4.66 -24.21
CA GLY A 128 -1.09 4.13 -25.53
C GLY A 128 -0.15 3.03 -26.01
N ARG A 129 0.54 2.35 -25.09
CA ARG A 129 1.45 1.24 -25.36
C ARG A 129 1.22 0.06 -24.42
N PRO A 130 1.63 -1.16 -24.83
CA PRO A 130 1.68 -2.30 -23.93
C PRO A 130 2.62 -2.06 -22.74
N HIS A 131 2.36 -2.82 -21.66
CA HIS A 131 3.25 -2.89 -20.50
C HIS A 131 4.68 -3.27 -20.92
N ILE A 132 5.67 -2.58 -20.36
CA ILE A 132 7.09 -2.86 -20.54
C ILE A 132 7.67 -3.21 -19.18
N PRO A 133 7.92 -4.51 -18.88
CA PRO A 133 8.34 -4.93 -17.57
C PRO A 133 9.78 -4.46 -17.25
N LEU A 134 10.00 -4.10 -15.99
CA LEU A 134 11.31 -3.88 -15.39
C LEU A 134 12.13 -5.18 -15.30
N ASN A 135 11.50 -6.35 -15.42
CA ASN A 135 12.12 -7.67 -15.26
C ASN A 135 12.75 -7.84 -13.87
N ILE A 136 11.91 -7.71 -12.86
CA ILE A 136 12.29 -7.87 -11.45
C ILE A 136 11.53 -9.03 -10.80
N GLU A 137 12.17 -9.63 -9.80
CA GLU A 137 11.54 -10.52 -8.83
C GLU A 137 11.50 -9.81 -7.48
N VAL A 138 10.34 -9.87 -6.84
CA VAL A 138 10.12 -9.32 -5.51
C VAL A 138 9.79 -10.47 -4.57
N THR A 139 10.56 -10.57 -3.49
CA THR A 139 10.22 -11.39 -2.33
C THR A 139 9.72 -10.46 -1.23
N GLN A 140 8.46 -10.62 -0.84
CA GLN A 140 7.84 -9.88 0.25
C GLN A 140 7.58 -10.83 1.41
N ARG A 141 8.00 -10.41 2.60
CA ARG A 141 7.70 -11.11 3.87
C ARG A 141 6.94 -10.17 4.77
N SER A 142 5.85 -10.66 5.34
CA SER A 142 5.00 -9.90 6.25
C SER A 142 5.02 -10.57 7.62
N TYR A 143 5.15 -9.79 8.69
CA TYR A 143 5.34 -10.28 10.06
C TYR A 143 4.35 -9.67 11.04
N ALA A 144 3.82 -10.50 11.93
CA ALA A 144 2.87 -10.08 12.97
C ALA A 144 3.10 -10.82 14.31
N TRP A 145 2.82 -10.12 15.41
CA TRP A 145 2.93 -10.61 16.78
C TRP A 145 1.66 -10.27 17.57
N SER A 146 1.38 -10.99 18.66
CA SER A 146 0.27 -10.72 19.57
C SER A 146 0.68 -10.15 20.93
N TYR A 147 1.91 -9.65 21.04
CA TYR A 147 2.36 -8.96 22.25
C TYR A 147 1.90 -7.50 22.19
N GLU A 148 1.46 -6.96 23.33
CA GLU A 148 0.94 -5.58 23.45
C GLU A 148 1.83 -4.50 22.81
N TYR A 149 3.16 -4.67 22.84
CA TYR A 149 4.10 -3.72 22.24
C TYR A 149 4.30 -3.86 20.72
N ALA A 150 3.68 -4.87 20.09
CA ALA A 150 3.88 -5.23 18.69
C ALA A 150 2.64 -5.78 17.98
N GLU A 151 1.45 -5.61 18.58
CA GLU A 151 0.19 -6.12 18.02
C GLU A 151 -0.52 -5.11 17.11
N ASP A 152 -0.09 -3.85 17.12
CA ASP A 152 -0.68 -2.70 16.41
C ASP A 152 0.05 -2.35 15.09
N PHE A 153 0.92 -3.23 14.59
CA PHE A 153 1.54 -3.07 13.27
C PHE A 153 1.82 -4.40 12.57
N VAL A 154 1.97 -4.31 11.25
CA VAL A 154 2.51 -5.38 10.40
C VAL A 154 3.82 -4.89 9.79
N LEU A 155 4.89 -5.67 9.87
CA LEU A 155 6.15 -5.35 9.21
C LEU A 155 6.23 -6.01 7.85
N PHE A 156 6.61 -5.23 6.84
CA PHE A 156 6.92 -5.71 5.50
C PHE A 156 8.44 -5.66 5.25
N ASP A 157 9.02 -6.77 4.83
CA ASP A 157 10.41 -6.88 4.36
C ASP A 157 10.41 -7.22 2.87
N TYR A 158 10.90 -6.27 2.07
CA TYR A 158 10.99 -6.38 0.61
C TYR A 158 12.44 -6.67 0.20
N SER A 159 12.61 -7.69 -0.64
CA SER A 159 13.85 -7.99 -1.34
C SER A 159 13.58 -7.97 -2.84
N ILE A 160 14.22 -7.06 -3.56
CA ILE A 160 13.99 -6.83 -4.99
C ILE A 160 15.24 -7.23 -5.75
N LYS A 161 15.07 -8.09 -6.75
CA LYS A 161 16.14 -8.61 -7.58
C LYS A 161 15.87 -8.26 -9.04
N ASN A 162 16.80 -7.54 -9.66
CA ASN A 162 16.83 -7.43 -11.11
C ASN A 162 17.20 -8.78 -11.72
N ILE A 163 16.28 -9.35 -12.51
CA ILE A 163 16.46 -10.61 -13.24
C ILE A 163 16.54 -10.38 -14.76
N GLY A 164 16.44 -9.12 -15.19
CA GLY A 164 16.60 -8.69 -16.56
C GLY A 164 18.08 -8.54 -16.98
N GLN A 165 18.26 -8.12 -18.23
CA GLN A 165 19.58 -7.87 -18.83
C GLN A 165 20.00 -6.39 -18.78
N LYS A 166 19.08 -5.48 -18.44
CA LYS A 166 19.32 -4.04 -18.37
C LYS A 166 19.48 -3.60 -16.93
N SER A 167 20.39 -2.66 -16.69
CA SER A 167 20.52 -2.00 -15.39
C SER A 167 19.28 -1.15 -15.11
N LEU A 168 18.88 -1.11 -13.84
CA LEU A 168 17.87 -0.20 -13.32
C LEU A 168 18.58 0.95 -12.63
N GLU A 169 18.48 2.15 -13.17
CA GLU A 169 19.12 3.36 -12.65
C GLU A 169 18.07 4.26 -11.99
N ASN A 170 18.45 4.99 -10.95
CA ASN A 170 17.54 5.89 -10.21
C ASN A 170 16.24 5.17 -9.80
N VAL A 171 16.36 4.12 -8.99
CA VAL A 171 15.23 3.32 -8.54
C VAL A 171 14.46 4.05 -7.44
N TYR A 172 13.14 4.13 -7.60
CA TYR A 172 12.19 4.68 -6.62
C TYR A 172 11.20 3.60 -6.23
N MET A 173 10.90 3.50 -4.94
CA MET A 173 9.87 2.61 -4.42
C MET A 173 8.79 3.45 -3.76
N ALA A 174 7.54 3.04 -3.95
CA ALA A 174 6.40 3.68 -3.33
C ALA A 174 5.44 2.63 -2.81
N VAL A 175 4.62 3.05 -1.86
CA VAL A 175 3.45 2.32 -1.43
C VAL A 175 2.26 3.19 -1.75
N TYR A 176 1.46 2.74 -2.71
CA TYR A 176 0.16 3.31 -3.00
C TYR A 176 -0.82 2.90 -1.90
N VAL A 177 -1.64 3.85 -1.47
CA VAL A 177 -2.69 3.66 -0.46
C VAL A 177 -3.92 4.36 -0.98
N ASP A 178 -4.97 3.58 -1.19
CA ASP A 178 -6.33 4.08 -1.20
C ASP A 178 -6.93 3.90 0.19
N GLY A 179 -7.57 4.96 0.66
CA GLY A 179 -8.17 5.08 1.98
C GLY A 179 -9.40 4.22 2.11
N ASP A 180 -10.49 4.73 2.66
CA ASP A 180 -11.67 4.04 3.18
C ASP A 180 -11.56 3.78 4.68
N VAL A 181 -11.23 4.83 5.43
CA VAL A 181 -11.20 4.81 6.89
C VAL A 181 -12.62 5.01 7.43
N HIS A 182 -13.36 3.91 7.58
CA HIS A 182 -14.72 3.97 8.11
C HIS A 182 -15.13 2.67 8.78
N HIS A 183 -16.25 2.71 9.51
CA HIS A 183 -16.92 1.48 9.92
C HIS A 183 -17.68 0.83 8.76
N GLU A 184 -17.53 -0.48 8.57
CA GLU A 184 -18.04 -1.27 7.43
C GLU A 184 -19.56 -1.15 7.18
N SER A 185 -20.33 -0.59 8.11
CA SER A 185 -21.76 -0.30 7.91
C SER A 185 -22.04 0.98 7.13
N MET A 186 -21.03 1.82 6.89
CA MET A 186 -21.18 3.09 6.17
C MET A 186 -20.85 2.88 4.70
N PHE A 187 -21.92 2.77 3.90
CA PHE A 187 -21.83 2.45 2.49
C PHE A 187 -22.02 3.70 1.66
N GLY A 188 -20.94 4.46 1.43
CA GLY A 188 -21.05 5.64 0.59
C GLY A 188 -19.92 6.64 0.76
N PRO A 189 -19.95 7.73 -0.03
CA PRO A 189 -18.97 8.80 0.04
C PRO A 189 -18.90 9.46 1.41
N GLU A 190 -19.92 9.33 2.25
CA GLU A 190 -19.95 9.69 3.67
C GLU A 190 -19.18 8.73 4.61
N GLY A 191 -18.40 7.80 4.06
CA GLY A 191 -17.47 6.99 4.85
C GLY A 191 -16.09 6.86 4.21
N TYR A 192 -16.00 6.81 2.87
CA TYR A 192 -14.69 6.77 2.19
C TYR A 192 -14.26 8.11 1.57
N GLY A 193 -15.20 9.04 1.36
CA GLY A 193 -14.96 10.25 0.56
C GLY A 193 -14.39 11.42 1.35
N GLU A 194 -14.28 11.29 2.66
CA GLU A 194 -13.88 12.38 3.56
C GLU A 194 -12.54 12.18 4.27
N ASP A 195 -11.86 11.07 4.00
CA ASP A 195 -10.56 10.78 4.57
C ASP A 195 -9.52 11.90 4.36
N ILE A 196 -8.72 12.12 5.40
CA ILE A 196 -7.61 13.08 5.39
C ILE A 196 -6.30 12.32 5.48
N CYS A 197 -5.36 12.64 4.58
CA CYS A 197 -4.01 12.10 4.63
C CYS A 197 -2.95 13.18 4.88
N GLY A 198 -1.78 12.74 5.34
CA GLY A 198 -0.67 13.65 5.59
C GLY A 198 0.67 12.95 5.80
N PHE A 199 1.71 13.77 5.97
CA PHE A 199 3.06 13.29 6.28
C PHE A 199 3.62 13.97 7.51
N ARG A 200 3.95 13.18 8.52
CA ARG A 200 4.56 13.65 9.76
C ARG A 200 6.05 13.31 9.75
N ARG A 201 6.89 14.34 9.59
CA ARG A 201 8.35 14.19 9.58
C ARG A 201 8.92 13.90 10.97
N THR A 202 8.44 14.62 12.00
CA THR A 202 9.01 14.57 13.35
C THR A 202 7.94 14.50 14.43
N PHE A 203 8.27 13.90 15.57
CA PHE A 203 7.39 13.82 16.74
C PHE A 203 8.19 13.97 18.04
N PRO A 204 7.68 14.71 19.05
CA PRO A 204 8.39 14.83 20.32
C PRO A 204 8.46 13.47 21.02
N SER A 205 9.65 13.08 21.47
CA SER A 205 9.83 11.85 22.24
C SER A 205 9.00 11.88 23.53
N THR A 206 8.35 10.77 23.86
CA THR A 206 7.52 10.60 25.06
C THR A 206 8.32 10.10 26.27
N GLY A 207 9.58 9.72 26.06
CA GLY A 207 10.49 9.24 27.11
C GLY A 207 11.10 10.34 27.99
N ILE A 208 11.93 9.92 28.95
CA ILE A 208 12.59 10.83 29.92
C ILE A 208 13.46 11.88 29.21
N CYS A 209 14.16 11.48 28.15
CA CYS A 209 14.92 12.40 27.31
C CYS A 209 13.99 13.07 26.30
N LYS A 210 13.74 14.37 26.47
CA LYS A 210 12.93 15.17 25.53
C LYS A 210 13.77 15.60 24.33
N TYR A 211 13.45 15.07 23.16
CA TYR A 211 14.02 15.49 21.88
C TYR A 211 12.96 15.36 20.78
N MET A 212 13.18 16.02 19.64
CA MET A 212 12.35 15.82 18.46
C MET A 212 12.88 14.63 17.69
N ASP A 213 12.12 13.54 17.69
CA ASP A 213 12.46 12.34 16.94
C ASP A 213 12.02 12.48 15.48
N THR A 214 12.75 11.83 14.56
CA THR A 214 12.42 11.78 13.14
C THR A 214 11.67 10.48 12.85
N ILE A 215 10.37 10.60 12.55
CA ILE A 215 9.50 9.42 12.36
C ILE A 215 9.14 9.14 10.89
N ASN A 216 9.09 10.17 10.04
CA ASN A 216 8.78 10.06 8.60
C ASN A 216 7.60 9.11 8.28
N ILE A 217 6.43 9.39 8.84
CA ILE A 217 5.24 8.56 8.66
C ILE A 217 4.24 9.27 7.74
N ALA A 218 3.83 8.59 6.68
CA ALA A 218 2.62 8.95 5.94
C ALA A 218 1.43 8.34 6.66
N TYR A 219 0.31 9.05 6.74
CA TYR A 219 -0.87 8.59 7.45
C TYR A 219 -2.16 8.95 6.72
N ILE A 220 -3.21 8.21 7.04
CA ILE A 220 -4.61 8.46 6.65
C ILE A 220 -5.51 8.24 7.87
N THR A 221 -6.61 8.99 7.93
CA THR A 221 -7.59 8.98 9.01
C THR A 221 -8.92 9.50 8.48
N ASP A 222 -10.00 9.09 9.11
CA ASP A 222 -11.30 9.73 8.89
C ASP A 222 -11.26 11.22 9.32
N ASN A 223 -12.10 12.06 8.75
CA ASN A 223 -12.08 13.51 9.03
C ASN A 223 -12.54 13.87 10.46
N ASP A 224 -13.52 13.14 11.03
CA ASP A 224 -14.14 13.45 12.31
C ASP A 224 -14.41 12.24 13.21
N GLY A 225 -14.07 11.04 12.73
CA GLY A 225 -14.22 9.75 13.35
C GLY A 225 -15.64 9.21 13.29
N ASP A 226 -16.52 9.74 12.46
CA ASP A 226 -17.92 9.30 12.31
C ASP A 226 -18.66 9.18 13.66
N PRO A 227 -18.87 10.29 14.39
CA PRO A 227 -19.64 10.25 15.64
C PRO A 227 -21.10 9.88 15.37
N ASN A 228 -21.82 9.49 16.41
CA ASN A 228 -23.26 9.26 16.30
C ASN A 228 -23.96 10.53 15.74
N PRO A 229 -24.78 10.43 14.68
CA PRO A 229 -25.32 11.60 14.00
C PRO A 229 -26.37 12.38 14.82
N GLU A 230 -26.99 11.75 15.83
CA GLU A 230 -27.98 12.39 16.70
C GLU A 230 -27.36 12.97 17.97
N THR A 231 -26.44 12.22 18.60
CA THR A 231 -25.87 12.59 19.90
C THR A 231 -24.50 13.26 19.80
N HIS A 232 -23.84 13.17 18.64
CA HIS A 232 -22.45 13.57 18.40
C HIS A 232 -21.43 12.88 19.31
N GLU A 233 -21.79 11.75 19.89
CA GLU A 233 -20.90 10.95 20.73
C GLU A 233 -20.04 10.01 19.88
N ILE A 234 -18.76 9.93 20.20
CA ILE A 234 -17.84 8.92 19.67
C ILE A 234 -18.22 7.56 20.26
N THR A 235 -18.41 6.57 19.39
CA THR A 235 -18.84 5.22 19.77
C THR A 235 -17.74 4.19 19.49
N SER A 236 -18.00 2.92 19.80
CA SER A 236 -17.11 1.83 19.41
C SER A 236 -17.07 1.59 17.90
N GLY A 237 -18.02 2.14 17.13
CA GLY A 237 -18.02 2.10 15.67
C GLY A 237 -17.45 3.35 15.02
N SER A 238 -16.92 4.29 15.80
CA SER A 238 -16.34 5.53 15.28
C SER A 238 -14.89 5.31 14.83
N ALA A 239 -14.54 5.72 13.60
CA ALA A 239 -13.23 5.50 12.96
C ALA A 239 -12.15 6.50 13.44
N ASN A 240 -11.98 6.62 14.75
CA ASN A 240 -11.13 7.64 15.37
C ASN A 240 -9.60 7.37 15.35
N GLY A 241 -9.18 6.27 14.74
CA GLY A 241 -7.77 5.90 14.67
C GLY A 241 -7.05 6.50 13.47
N ILE A 242 -5.77 6.15 13.35
CA ILE A 242 -4.91 6.61 12.26
C ILE A 242 -4.13 5.40 11.74
N ALA A 243 -4.21 5.15 10.44
CA ALA A 243 -3.33 4.20 9.79
C ALA A 243 -2.10 4.91 9.25
N GLY A 244 -0.92 4.34 9.53
CA GLY A 244 0.35 4.95 9.16
C GLY A 244 1.30 3.96 8.51
N ILE A 245 2.10 4.46 7.57
CA ILE A 245 3.17 3.70 6.92
C ILE A 245 4.49 4.46 6.98
N ARG A 246 5.57 3.76 7.31
CA ARG A 246 6.93 4.30 7.30
C ARG A 246 7.97 3.24 6.98
N VAL A 247 9.08 3.70 6.42
CA VAL A 247 10.28 2.86 6.26
C VAL A 247 11.03 2.81 7.58
N VAL A 248 11.13 1.62 8.18
CA VAL A 248 11.86 1.41 9.44
C VAL A 248 13.33 1.00 9.22
N ARG A 249 13.65 0.45 8.05
CA ARG A 249 15.00 0.01 7.67
C ARG A 249 15.14 0.06 6.15
N THR A 250 16.33 0.40 5.68
CA THR A 250 16.70 0.35 4.26
C THR A 250 18.16 -0.12 4.13
N PRO A 251 18.54 -0.81 3.05
CA PRO A 251 19.94 -1.13 2.76
C PRO A 251 20.77 0.10 2.32
N SER A 252 20.12 1.23 1.99
CA SER A 252 20.82 2.45 1.57
C SER A 252 21.25 3.29 2.77
N ASP A 253 22.49 3.82 2.74
CA ASP A 253 23.00 4.74 3.77
C ASP A 253 22.28 6.10 3.78
N SER A 254 21.52 6.41 2.73
CA SER A 254 20.68 7.60 2.66
C SER A 254 19.37 7.30 1.93
N LEU A 255 18.26 7.70 2.54
CA LEU A 255 16.93 7.62 1.94
C LEU A 255 16.35 9.02 1.81
N ARG A 256 15.80 9.31 0.63
CA ARG A 256 14.99 10.52 0.40
C ARG A 256 13.53 10.10 0.41
N TYR A 257 12.71 10.91 1.04
CA TYR A 257 11.27 10.69 1.14
C TYR A 257 10.54 11.71 0.29
N SER A 258 9.49 11.24 -0.37
CA SER A 258 8.44 12.06 -0.95
C SER A 258 7.11 11.55 -0.45
N PHE A 259 6.18 12.47 -0.21
CA PHE A 259 4.79 12.16 0.04
C PHE A 259 3.97 12.89 -1.00
N ASN A 260 3.21 12.13 -1.78
CA ASN A 260 2.25 12.64 -2.74
C ASN A 260 0.86 12.17 -2.28
N TRP A 261 -0.16 12.95 -2.61
CA TRP A 261 -1.56 12.66 -2.33
C TRP A 261 -2.40 13.17 -3.49
N TRP A 262 -3.62 12.68 -3.67
CA TRP A 262 -4.53 13.30 -4.61
C TRP A 262 -5.96 13.03 -4.17
N ALA A 263 -6.84 13.96 -4.47
CA ALA A 263 -8.28 13.79 -4.36
C ALA A 263 -8.80 13.55 -5.78
N THR A 264 -9.18 12.30 -6.06
CA THR A 264 -9.76 11.91 -7.34
C THR A 264 -11.19 12.43 -7.43
N ASP A 265 -11.57 12.99 -8.58
CA ASP A 265 -12.97 13.32 -8.86
C ASP A 265 -13.43 12.71 -10.18
N TYR A 266 -14.25 11.66 -10.07
CA TYR A 266 -14.72 10.88 -11.22
C TYR A 266 -15.70 11.67 -12.12
N GLY A 267 -16.27 12.77 -11.64
CA GLY A 267 -17.25 13.57 -12.38
C GLY A 267 -16.67 14.83 -13.05
N SER A 268 -15.51 15.30 -12.59
CA SER A 268 -14.92 16.56 -13.03
C SER A 268 -13.40 16.59 -12.86
N ALA A 269 -12.69 16.51 -13.99
CA ALA A 269 -11.23 16.68 -14.05
C ALA A 269 -10.72 18.01 -13.43
N ALA A 270 -11.55 19.05 -13.37
CA ALA A 270 -11.19 20.32 -12.73
C ALA A 270 -11.17 20.27 -11.19
N ARG A 271 -11.76 19.22 -10.59
CA ARG A 271 -11.80 18.99 -9.14
C ARG A 271 -10.81 17.93 -8.69
N ASP A 272 -10.31 17.11 -9.62
CA ASP A 272 -9.14 16.25 -9.39
C ASP A 272 -7.93 17.13 -9.05
N PHE A 273 -7.27 16.88 -7.92
CA PHE A 273 -6.19 17.74 -7.44
C PHE A 273 -5.20 17.00 -6.53
N GLY A 274 -3.92 17.40 -6.57
CA GLY A 274 -2.86 16.87 -5.70
C GLY A 274 -1.71 17.88 -5.51
N PRO A 275 -0.69 17.57 -4.68
CA PRO A 275 0.43 18.44 -4.42
C PRO A 275 1.27 18.53 -5.69
N ARG A 276 1.40 19.75 -6.19
CA ARG A 276 2.26 20.04 -7.33
C ARG A 276 3.00 21.35 -7.14
N LYS A 277 4.26 21.37 -7.59
CA LYS A 277 5.02 22.62 -7.66
C LYS A 277 4.48 23.47 -8.80
N LYS A 278 4.56 24.80 -8.64
CA LYS A 278 4.38 25.71 -9.77
C LYS A 278 5.41 25.36 -10.84
N GLY A 279 4.98 25.19 -12.08
CA GLY A 279 5.88 24.88 -13.19
C GLY A 279 6.96 25.97 -13.36
N THR A 280 8.16 25.53 -13.71
CA THR A 280 9.30 26.38 -14.13
C THR A 280 9.70 26.04 -15.56
N ASP A 281 10.59 26.80 -16.18
CA ASP A 281 11.05 26.50 -17.55
C ASP A 281 11.80 25.15 -17.61
N GLU A 282 12.52 24.78 -16.55
CA GLU A 282 13.21 23.48 -16.42
C GLU A 282 12.27 22.35 -16.01
N HIS A 283 11.21 22.67 -15.28
CA HIS A 283 10.21 21.72 -14.80
C HIS A 283 8.81 22.25 -15.14
N PRO A 284 8.41 22.19 -16.42
CA PRO A 284 7.16 22.75 -16.87
C PRO A 284 5.99 22.07 -16.16
N PHE A 285 4.85 22.76 -16.20
CA PHE A 285 3.61 22.22 -15.68
C PHE A 285 3.36 20.81 -16.25
N ARG A 286 3.27 19.82 -15.36
CA ARG A 286 3.06 18.43 -15.74
C ARG A 286 1.56 18.22 -15.95
N ASP A 287 1.18 17.99 -17.19
CA ASP A 287 -0.13 17.47 -17.54
C ASP A 287 -0.20 15.99 -17.18
N MET A 288 -1.10 15.62 -16.27
CA MET A 288 -1.29 14.24 -15.84
C MET A 288 -2.34 13.52 -16.69
N GLY A 289 -2.51 13.88 -17.96
CA GLY A 289 -3.52 13.27 -18.84
C GLY A 289 -4.88 13.95 -18.74
N GLY A 290 -4.88 15.28 -18.57
CA GLY A 290 -6.10 16.11 -18.48
C GLY A 290 -6.60 16.37 -17.06
N VAL A 291 -5.95 15.82 -16.04
CA VAL A 291 -6.23 16.05 -14.61
C VAL A 291 -5.04 16.70 -13.89
N LEU A 292 -5.20 17.03 -12.60
CA LEU A 292 -4.23 17.85 -11.86
C LEU A 292 -3.56 17.13 -10.68
N GLY A 293 -4.09 15.99 -10.24
CA GLY A 293 -3.61 15.21 -9.10
C GLY A 293 -3.35 13.74 -9.42
N THR A 294 -4.33 13.04 -9.98
CA THR A 294 -4.23 11.59 -10.21
C THR A 294 -3.17 11.25 -11.25
N PRO A 295 -2.14 10.43 -10.93
CA PRO A 295 -1.05 10.14 -11.85
C PRO A 295 -1.45 9.06 -12.88
N TYR A 296 -1.74 9.49 -14.12
CA TYR A 296 -2.04 8.59 -15.23
C TYR A 296 -0.82 8.25 -16.09
N GLY A 297 -0.64 6.98 -16.47
CA GLY A 297 0.52 6.53 -17.25
C GLY A 297 1.81 6.41 -16.45
N ASP A 298 2.73 5.62 -16.97
CA ASP A 298 4.04 5.29 -16.41
C ASP A 298 4.90 6.54 -16.15
N ARG A 299 4.71 7.59 -16.95
CA ARG A 299 5.48 8.83 -16.82
C ARG A 299 5.08 9.65 -15.58
N ASN A 300 3.81 9.58 -15.19
CA ASN A 300 3.28 10.41 -14.09
C ASN A 300 3.33 9.70 -12.74
N LYS A 301 3.30 8.36 -12.75
CA LYS A 301 3.54 7.48 -11.60
C LYS A 301 5.03 7.46 -11.23
#